data_AF-A0A2W5YPN5-F1
#
_entry.id   AF-A0A2W5YPN5-F1
#
_cell.length_a   1.000
_cell.length_b   1.000
_cell.length_c   1.000
_cell.angle_alpha   90.00
_cell.angle_beta   90.00
_cell.angle_gamma   90.00
#
_symmetry.space_group_name_H-M   'P 1'
#
loop_
_entity.id
_entity.type
_entity.pdbx_description
1 polymer ?
#
loop_
_entity_poly.entity_id
_entity_poly.type
_entity_poly.pdbx_seq_one_letter_code
_entity_poly.pdbx_strand_id
1 'polypeptide(L)'
;MILRFRPTPTPPAQVITATVTQNQTVHVNRLFHGIAATDFQTVETNAGPNQTITTNADEYFLFPSGAGPVVNIGFSSIDSNGVSLDVQYLTGNGIEDFLPETAGASWTNTASAIVLENDPDGTTSTQTVNADGSYTQTKSEVAGQTTITQSSDGTGSLISPTTAFFGTGTGTKFQIGPNDGTQIPITITAVGASPPPISIVVASWYPASPTLAADQTTDQGMTALPVACAGPSFGTTGMQLHRTRSRLDTVLGFTETEAIDTWIVPGAGPVCVNLSDTVQLYYDFTGQTAINIFSSSPHQTATFVETIALQSETVLHHARRQLSGSARLSTQAFVQRVAVAGLRAERFRQGIRMQQLRALRTLLQRGQQG
;
A
#
# COMPACT_ATOMS: atom_id res chain seq x y z
N MET A 1 -34.93 -16.29 -18.12
CA MET A 1 -33.62 -16.03 -18.77
C MET A 1 -33.07 -14.75 -18.17
N ILE A 2 -32.33 -14.84 -17.06
CA ILE A 2 -31.75 -13.66 -16.41
C ILE A 2 -30.47 -13.33 -17.18
N LEU A 3 -30.51 -12.26 -17.97
CA LEU A 3 -29.32 -11.61 -18.51
C LEU A 3 -28.45 -11.20 -17.32
N ARG A 4 -27.52 -12.07 -16.94
CA ARG A 4 -26.47 -11.75 -15.98
C ARG A 4 -25.76 -10.52 -16.54
N PHE A 5 -25.83 -9.42 -15.81
CA PHE A 5 -25.01 -8.24 -16.05
C PHE A 5 -23.56 -8.75 -16.09
N ARG A 6 -23.01 -8.88 -17.30
CA ARG A 6 -21.58 -9.12 -17.50
C ARG A 6 -20.98 -7.73 -17.54
N PRO A 7 -20.35 -7.23 -16.46
CA PRO A 7 -19.56 -6.02 -16.58
C PRO A 7 -18.56 -6.23 -17.73
N THR A 8 -18.45 -5.21 -18.57
CA THR A 8 -17.58 -5.20 -19.74
C THR A 8 -16.14 -5.55 -19.30
N PRO A 9 -15.44 -6.48 -19.96
CA PRO A 9 -14.20 -7.08 -19.44
C PRO A 9 -13.01 -6.13 -19.30
N THR A 10 -13.15 -4.85 -19.60
CA THR A 10 -12.18 -3.81 -19.23
C THR A 10 -12.94 -2.47 -19.23
N PRO A 11 -13.19 -1.83 -18.09
CA PRO A 11 -13.73 -0.47 -18.11
C PRO A 11 -12.73 0.42 -18.88
N PRO A 12 -13.21 1.42 -19.64
CA PRO A 12 -12.30 2.35 -20.31
C PRO A 12 -11.43 3.06 -19.28
N ALA A 13 -10.21 3.41 -19.67
CA ALA A 13 -9.31 4.19 -18.81
C ALA A 13 -10.04 5.46 -18.33
N GLN A 14 -10.03 5.68 -17.01
CA GLN A 14 -10.61 6.87 -16.39
C GLN A 14 -9.48 7.78 -15.96
N VAL A 15 -9.52 9.03 -16.42
CA VAL A 15 -8.61 10.08 -15.97
C VAL A 15 -9.42 11.00 -15.07
N ILE A 16 -8.97 11.14 -13.82
CA ILE A 16 -9.59 12.02 -12.84
C ILE A 16 -8.55 13.07 -12.45
N THR A 17 -8.95 14.33 -12.48
CA THR A 17 -8.14 15.44 -11.96
C THR A 17 -8.73 15.86 -10.62
N ALA A 18 -7.87 16.06 -9.63
CA ALA A 18 -8.23 16.56 -8.31
C ALA A 18 -7.33 17.73 -7.93
N THR A 19 -7.87 18.66 -7.14
CA THR A 19 -7.06 19.70 -6.50
C THR A 19 -6.63 19.21 -5.12
N VAL A 20 -5.34 19.33 -4.84
CA VAL A 20 -4.74 18.96 -3.55
C VAL A 20 -4.35 20.25 -2.85
N THR A 21 -4.82 20.45 -1.63
CA THR A 21 -4.34 21.50 -0.73
C THR A 21 -3.76 20.87 0.52
N GLN A 22 -2.58 21.31 0.93
CA GLN A 22 -1.87 20.75 2.08
C GLN A 22 -1.39 21.87 3.00
N ASN A 23 -1.63 21.70 4.29
CA ASN A 23 -1.02 22.49 5.35
C ASN A 23 -0.17 21.57 6.22
N GLN A 24 1.07 21.97 6.50
CA GLN A 24 1.98 21.13 7.27
C GLN A 24 2.63 21.91 8.41
N THR A 25 2.76 21.24 9.55
CA THR A 25 3.45 21.72 10.74
C THR A 25 4.50 20.71 11.15
N VAL A 26 5.71 21.16 11.41
CA VAL A 26 6.81 20.30 11.83
C VAL A 26 7.00 20.41 13.33
N HIS A 27 6.96 19.28 14.01
CA HIS A 27 7.29 19.15 15.42
C HIS A 27 8.56 18.32 15.57
N VAL A 28 9.39 18.65 16.55
CA VAL A 28 10.60 17.87 16.86
C VAL A 28 10.46 17.18 18.22
N ASN A 29 11.13 16.04 18.38
CA ASN A 29 11.11 15.23 19.60
C ASN A 29 9.71 14.73 20.00
N ARG A 30 8.87 14.42 19.01
CA ARG A 30 7.57 13.78 19.24
C ARG A 30 7.78 12.27 19.37
N LEU A 31 7.05 11.66 20.31
CA LEU A 31 7.14 10.23 20.53
C LEU A 31 6.18 9.50 19.61
N PHE A 32 6.68 8.53 18.86
CA PHE A 32 5.91 7.57 18.07
C PHE A 32 6.30 6.15 18.50
N HIS A 33 5.34 5.39 19.04
CA HIS A 33 5.58 4.10 19.70
C HIS A 33 6.81 4.07 20.64
N GLY A 34 7.03 5.16 21.39
CA GLY A 34 8.13 5.28 22.35
C GLY A 34 9.47 5.76 21.76
N ILE A 35 9.55 6.01 20.45
CA ILE A 35 10.73 6.52 19.77
C ILE A 35 10.56 8.02 19.53
N ALA A 36 11.54 8.83 19.94
CA ALA A 36 11.54 10.27 19.66
C ALA A 36 11.95 10.52 18.20
N ALA A 37 11.10 11.25 17.46
CA ALA A 37 11.28 11.53 16.05
C ALA A 37 10.90 12.97 15.70
N THR A 38 11.17 13.36 14.46
CA THR A 38 10.58 14.56 13.85
C THR A 38 9.24 14.17 13.26
N ASP A 39 8.20 14.92 13.61
CA ASP A 39 6.82 14.68 13.26
C ASP A 39 6.37 15.73 12.23
N PHE A 40 5.89 15.24 11.09
CA PHE A 40 5.37 16.03 10.00
C PHE A 40 3.84 15.96 9.99
N GLN A 41 3.23 16.78 10.84
CA GLN A 41 1.79 16.88 10.94
C GLN A 41 1.22 17.58 9.71
N THR A 42 0.35 16.89 9.00
CA THR A 42 -0.23 17.26 7.72
C THR A 42 -1.75 17.28 7.78
N VAL A 43 -2.35 18.35 7.25
CA VAL A 43 -3.76 18.39 6.88
C VAL A 43 -3.84 18.49 5.36
N GLU A 44 -4.23 17.39 4.72
CA GLU A 44 -4.42 17.29 3.27
C GLU A 44 -5.92 17.36 2.94
N THR A 45 -6.29 18.11 1.91
CA THR A 45 -7.64 18.06 1.32
C THR A 45 -7.53 17.77 -0.17
N ASN A 46 -8.14 16.66 -0.57
CA ASN A 46 -8.24 16.21 -1.96
C ASN A 46 -9.66 16.47 -2.45
N ALA A 47 -9.82 17.48 -3.31
CA ALA A 47 -11.10 17.83 -3.92
C ALA A 47 -11.16 17.27 -5.34
N GLY A 48 -11.88 16.15 -5.51
CA GLY A 48 -12.17 15.55 -6.81
C GLY A 48 -13.62 15.81 -7.26
N PRO A 49 -13.99 15.41 -8.48
CA PRO A 49 -15.34 15.66 -9.02
C PRO A 49 -16.45 14.92 -8.27
N ASN A 50 -16.13 13.80 -7.61
CA ASN A 50 -17.10 12.94 -6.95
C ASN A 50 -17.08 13.04 -5.43
N GLN A 51 -15.98 13.51 -4.85
CA GLN A 51 -15.80 13.57 -3.41
C GLN A 51 -14.69 14.54 -3.01
N THR A 52 -14.83 15.12 -1.82
CA THR A 52 -13.76 15.84 -1.13
C THR A 52 -13.41 15.04 0.12
N ILE A 53 -12.14 14.65 0.25
CA ILE A 53 -11.63 13.95 1.43
C ILE A 53 -10.58 14.83 2.09
N THR A 54 -10.72 15.05 3.38
CA THR A 54 -9.70 15.68 4.21
C THR A 54 -9.03 14.60 5.06
N THR A 55 -7.70 14.58 5.11
CA THR A 55 -6.94 13.67 5.95
C THR A 55 -6.01 14.44 6.85
N ASN A 56 -6.06 14.14 8.14
CA ASN A 56 -5.06 14.56 9.11
C ASN A 56 -4.08 13.39 9.27
N ALA A 57 -2.79 13.65 9.07
CA ALA A 57 -1.75 12.63 9.19
C ALA A 57 -0.54 13.19 9.95
N ASP A 58 0.15 12.32 10.66
CA ASP A 58 1.41 12.62 11.35
C ASP A 58 2.42 11.56 10.89
N GLU A 59 3.54 12.01 10.32
CA GLU A 59 4.58 11.11 9.78
C GLU A 59 5.88 11.32 10.53
N TYR A 60 6.51 10.22 10.94
CA TYR A 60 7.60 10.26 11.92
C TYR A 60 8.92 9.84 11.30
N PHE A 61 9.92 10.72 11.40
CA PHE A 61 11.21 10.53 10.76
C PHE A 61 12.39 10.65 11.73
N LEU A 62 13.36 9.77 11.52
CA LEU A 62 14.68 9.83 12.10
C LEU A 62 15.66 10.40 11.07
N PHE A 63 16.34 11.47 11.46
CA PHE A 63 17.39 12.09 10.67
C PHE A 63 18.76 11.76 11.23
N PRO A 64 19.75 11.39 10.39
CA PRO A 64 21.09 11.14 10.86
C PRO A 64 21.76 12.45 11.28
N SER A 65 22.66 12.40 12.27
CA SER A 65 23.43 13.58 12.70
C SER A 65 24.50 13.98 11.68
N GLY A 66 24.93 13.06 10.83
CA GLY A 66 25.89 13.24 9.73
C GLY A 66 25.48 12.43 8.50
N ALA A 67 26.43 11.72 7.89
CA ALA A 67 26.12 10.80 6.79
C ALA A 67 25.33 9.59 7.30
N GLY A 68 24.31 9.16 6.57
CA GLY A 68 23.47 8.03 6.95
C GLY A 68 22.07 8.07 6.37
N PRO A 69 21.24 7.07 6.69
CA PRO A 69 19.89 6.97 6.16
C PRO A 69 18.94 7.96 6.85
N VAL A 70 18.03 8.53 6.06
CA VAL A 70 16.81 9.17 6.53
C VAL A 70 15.74 8.09 6.60
N VAL A 71 15.19 7.88 7.78
CA VAL A 71 14.28 6.75 8.05
C VAL A 71 12.91 7.26 8.47
N ASN A 72 11.89 6.97 7.68
CA ASN A 72 10.50 6.99 8.09
C ASN A 72 10.26 5.82 9.06
N ILE A 73 9.89 6.09 10.30
CA ILE A 73 9.58 5.03 11.27
C ILE A 73 8.10 4.68 11.29
N GLY A 74 7.28 5.40 10.53
CA GLY A 74 5.85 5.16 10.38
C GLY A 74 5.02 6.43 10.38
N PHE A 75 3.71 6.25 10.39
CA PHE A 75 2.74 7.34 10.40
C PHE A 75 1.44 6.94 11.09
N SER A 76 0.69 7.95 11.51
CA SER A 76 -0.72 7.81 11.90
C SER A 76 -1.57 8.74 11.04
N SER A 77 -2.79 8.34 10.69
CA SER A 77 -3.70 9.19 9.93
C SER A 77 -5.17 8.93 10.26
N ILE A 78 -6.00 9.93 10.04
CA ILE A 78 -7.47 9.83 10.08
C ILE A 78 -8.08 10.66 8.95
N ASP A 79 -8.95 10.04 8.16
CA ASP A 79 -9.67 10.72 7.08
C ASP A 79 -11.01 11.31 7.57
N SER A 80 -11.63 12.13 6.71
CA SER A 80 -12.91 12.77 6.99
C SER A 80 -14.09 11.78 7.04
N ASN A 81 -13.90 10.53 6.62
CA ASN A 81 -14.89 9.47 6.81
C ASN A 81 -14.72 8.80 8.18
N GLY A 82 -13.64 9.07 8.91
CA GLY A 82 -13.32 8.50 10.22
C GLY A 82 -12.50 7.22 10.17
N VAL A 83 -11.99 6.82 9.00
CA VAL A 83 -11.06 5.71 8.88
C VAL A 83 -9.71 6.17 9.44
N SER A 84 -9.17 5.43 10.40
CA SER A 84 -7.83 5.68 10.94
C SER A 84 -6.86 4.57 10.59
N LEU A 85 -5.61 4.95 10.31
CA LEU A 85 -4.53 4.05 9.94
C LEU A 85 -3.29 4.43 10.75
N ASP A 86 -2.66 3.45 11.38
CA ASP A 86 -1.45 3.59 12.17
C ASP A 86 -0.44 2.54 11.70
N VAL A 87 0.67 2.98 11.12
CA VAL A 87 1.69 2.13 10.51
C VAL A 87 3.01 2.35 11.20
N GLN A 88 3.60 1.30 11.75
CA GLN A 88 4.94 1.29 12.30
C GLN A 88 5.87 0.50 11.40
N TYR A 89 6.87 1.16 10.82
CA TYR A 89 7.95 0.47 10.12
C TYR A 89 8.95 -0.09 11.13
N LEU A 90 9.28 -1.37 10.98
CA LEU A 90 10.23 -2.05 11.87
C LEU A 90 11.65 -2.00 11.29
N THR A 91 12.62 -2.54 12.03
CA THR A 91 14.03 -2.54 11.66
C THR A 91 14.26 -3.00 10.22
N GLY A 92 15.01 -2.21 9.45
CA GLY A 92 15.35 -2.50 8.07
C GLY A 92 14.29 -2.09 7.05
N ASN A 93 13.21 -1.43 7.46
CA ASN A 93 12.23 -0.81 6.58
C ASN A 93 12.23 0.72 6.78
N GLY A 94 11.55 1.45 5.89
CA GLY A 94 11.31 2.89 6.00
C GLY A 94 12.49 3.79 5.60
N ILE A 95 13.54 3.27 4.98
CA ILE A 95 14.63 4.09 4.45
C ILE A 95 14.14 4.84 3.22
N GLU A 96 14.04 6.16 3.32
CA GLU A 96 13.59 7.02 2.22
C GLU A 96 14.75 7.67 1.45
N ASP A 97 15.91 7.84 2.09
CA ASP A 97 17.10 8.48 1.47
C ASP A 97 18.40 8.17 2.24
N PHE A 98 19.55 8.48 1.63
CA PHE A 98 20.88 8.47 2.24
C PHE A 98 21.57 9.82 2.05
N LEU A 99 22.00 10.41 3.17
CA LEU A 99 22.77 11.66 3.16
C LEU A 99 24.29 11.40 3.24
N PRO A 100 25.11 12.19 2.53
CA PRO A 100 24.72 13.03 1.39
C PRO A 100 24.29 12.16 0.18
N GLU A 101 23.39 12.71 -0.62
CA GLU A 101 22.87 12.05 -1.81
C GLU A 101 24.01 11.82 -2.82
N THR A 102 24.05 10.63 -3.42
CA THR A 102 25.10 10.22 -4.34
C THR A 102 24.47 9.52 -5.53
N ALA A 103 24.57 10.12 -6.71
CA ALA A 103 24.01 9.54 -7.92
C ALA A 103 24.50 8.09 -8.15
N GLY A 104 23.56 7.20 -8.43
CA GLY A 104 23.77 5.76 -8.57
C GLY A 104 23.74 4.99 -7.24
N ALA A 105 23.63 5.67 -6.09
CA ALA A 105 23.40 4.99 -4.82
C ALA A 105 22.05 4.26 -4.85
N SER A 106 22.02 3.08 -4.23
CA SER A 106 20.80 2.28 -4.12
C SER A 106 20.72 1.65 -2.74
N TRP A 107 19.49 1.55 -2.23
CA TRP A 107 19.21 0.88 -0.97
C TRP A 107 17.93 0.05 -1.09
N THR A 108 17.78 -0.89 -0.17
CA THR A 108 16.64 -1.79 -0.10
C THR A 108 15.92 -1.62 1.22
N ASN A 109 14.59 -1.73 1.18
CA ASN A 109 13.76 -1.85 2.36
C ASN A 109 13.26 -3.30 2.49
N THR A 110 13.22 -3.79 3.73
CA THR A 110 12.47 -5.01 4.05
C THR A 110 10.96 -4.71 4.06
N ALA A 111 10.12 -5.73 4.13
CA ALA A 111 8.67 -5.53 4.27
C ALA A 111 8.19 -5.36 5.73
N SER A 112 9.10 -5.33 6.69
CA SER A 112 8.76 -5.45 8.11
C SER A 112 7.95 -4.25 8.60
N ALA A 113 6.72 -4.49 9.04
CA ALA A 113 5.79 -3.44 9.46
C ALA A 113 4.68 -3.97 10.37
N ILE A 114 4.11 -3.09 11.17
CA ILE A 114 2.84 -3.30 11.86
C ILE A 114 1.84 -2.26 11.32
N VAL A 115 0.68 -2.72 10.88
CA VAL A 115 -0.38 -1.87 10.33
C VAL A 115 -1.65 -2.09 11.15
N LEU A 116 -2.17 -1.03 11.76
CA LEU A 116 -3.45 -1.00 12.45
C LEU A 116 -4.42 -0.11 11.70
N GLU A 117 -5.61 -0.62 11.43
CA GLU A 117 -6.68 0.10 10.77
C GLU A 117 -7.94 0.04 11.65
N ASN A 118 -8.62 1.17 11.82
CA ASN A 118 -9.92 1.22 12.48
C ASN A 118 -10.92 1.95 11.57
N ASP A 119 -12.01 1.25 11.28
CA ASP A 119 -13.14 1.79 10.52
C ASP A 119 -14.16 2.45 11.46
N PRO A 120 -14.95 3.42 10.97
CA PRO A 120 -16.01 4.08 11.74
C PRO A 120 -17.12 3.14 12.25
N ASP A 121 -17.29 1.97 11.62
CA ASP A 121 -18.27 0.97 12.02
C ASP A 121 -17.79 0.07 13.18
N GLY A 122 -16.61 0.35 13.73
CA GLY A 122 -15.98 -0.40 14.81
C GLY A 122 -15.19 -1.62 14.33
N THR A 123 -15.12 -1.86 13.03
CA THR A 123 -14.23 -2.87 12.47
C THR A 123 -12.77 -2.46 12.69
N THR A 124 -11.95 -3.41 13.14
CA THR A 124 -10.51 -3.20 13.31
C THR A 124 -9.73 -4.22 12.51
N SER A 125 -8.56 -3.83 12.01
CA SER A 125 -7.61 -4.75 11.42
C SER A 125 -6.21 -4.50 11.97
N THR A 126 -5.49 -5.58 12.24
CA THR A 126 -4.06 -5.54 12.58
C THR A 126 -3.33 -6.48 11.66
N GLN A 127 -2.29 -5.99 11.00
CA GLN A 127 -1.39 -6.79 10.19
C GLN A 127 0.04 -6.63 10.72
N THR A 128 0.69 -7.75 11.00
CA THR A 128 2.13 -7.82 11.27
C THR A 128 2.80 -8.48 10.09
N VAL A 129 3.71 -7.76 9.44
CA VAL A 129 4.49 -8.19 8.29
C VAL A 129 5.93 -8.37 8.72
N ASN A 130 6.53 -9.50 8.35
CA ASN A 130 7.94 -9.79 8.58
C ASN A 130 8.81 -9.19 7.47
N ALA A 131 10.14 -9.23 7.65
CA ALA A 131 11.08 -8.65 6.70
C ALA A 131 10.98 -9.23 5.27
N ASP A 132 10.57 -10.49 5.13
CA ASP A 132 10.43 -11.20 3.86
C ASP A 132 9.07 -11.02 3.17
N GLY A 133 8.13 -10.31 3.80
CA GLY A 133 6.77 -10.10 3.30
C GLY A 133 5.73 -11.12 3.81
N SER A 134 6.15 -12.16 4.52
CA SER A 134 5.22 -13.06 5.22
C SER A 134 4.46 -12.26 6.29
N TYR A 135 3.20 -12.60 6.55
CA TYR A 135 2.37 -11.80 7.45
C TYR A 135 1.30 -12.59 8.17
N THR A 136 0.82 -12.01 9.28
CA THR A 136 -0.46 -12.35 9.89
C THR A 136 -1.34 -11.11 9.94
N GLN A 137 -2.56 -11.22 9.42
CA GLN A 137 -3.58 -10.20 9.55
C GLN A 137 -4.76 -10.74 10.34
N THR A 138 -5.21 -10.00 11.34
CA THR A 138 -6.51 -10.18 11.97
C THR A 138 -7.42 -9.04 11.57
N LYS A 139 -8.70 -9.35 11.34
CA LYS A 139 -9.76 -8.38 11.12
C LYS A 139 -10.92 -8.75 12.03
N SER A 140 -11.24 -7.88 12.98
CA SER A 140 -12.33 -8.08 13.93
C SER A 140 -13.53 -7.24 13.50
N GLU A 141 -14.67 -7.89 13.26
CA GLU A 141 -15.96 -7.26 12.97
C GLU A 141 -17.02 -7.81 13.95
N VAL A 142 -18.20 -7.18 14.00
CA VAL A 142 -19.31 -7.60 14.89
C VAL A 142 -19.64 -9.09 14.75
N ALA A 143 -19.49 -9.63 13.54
CA ALA A 143 -19.83 -10.99 13.23
C ALA A 143 -18.71 -12.00 13.56
N GLY A 144 -17.49 -11.55 13.88
CA GLY A 144 -16.38 -12.39 14.34
C GLY A 144 -15.01 -11.89 13.89
N GLN A 145 -13.97 -12.70 14.10
CA GLN A 145 -12.61 -12.38 13.71
C GLN A 145 -12.18 -13.21 12.50
N THR A 146 -11.82 -12.56 11.41
CA THR A 146 -11.14 -13.18 10.26
C THR A 146 -9.63 -13.10 10.46
N THR A 147 -8.92 -14.20 10.20
CA THR A 147 -7.46 -14.27 10.30
C THR A 147 -6.87 -14.75 8.97
N ILE A 148 -5.86 -14.05 8.48
CA ILE A 148 -5.09 -14.40 7.29
C ILE A 148 -3.63 -14.60 7.73
N THR A 149 -3.02 -15.68 7.27
CA THR A 149 -1.61 -15.96 7.49
C THR A 149 -0.95 -16.32 6.17
N GLN A 150 0.18 -15.68 5.86
CA GLN A 150 1.03 -16.03 4.72
C GLN A 150 2.43 -16.34 5.25
N SER A 151 2.94 -17.52 4.90
CA SER A 151 4.28 -18.00 5.20
C SER A 151 5.25 -17.59 4.08
N SER A 152 6.54 -17.54 4.37
CA SER A 152 7.59 -17.10 3.45
C SER A 152 7.79 -17.98 2.21
N ASP A 153 7.35 -19.25 2.27
CA ASP A 153 7.34 -20.19 1.15
C ASP A 153 6.10 -20.03 0.24
N GLY A 154 5.24 -19.05 0.50
CA GLY A 154 4.00 -18.83 -0.23
C GLY A 154 2.84 -19.72 0.19
N THR A 155 3.02 -20.60 1.20
CA THR A 155 1.87 -21.26 1.85
C THR A 155 1.10 -20.27 2.72
N GLY A 156 -0.15 -20.58 3.03
CA GLY A 156 -0.93 -19.70 3.90
C GLY A 156 -2.34 -20.17 4.15
N SER A 157 -3.08 -19.38 4.93
CA SER A 157 -4.48 -19.66 5.20
C SER A 157 -5.29 -18.40 5.44
N LEU A 158 -6.60 -18.48 5.16
CA LEU A 158 -7.60 -17.52 5.56
C LEU A 158 -8.68 -18.28 6.33
N ILE A 159 -8.98 -17.82 7.54
CA ILE A 159 -10.04 -18.36 8.40
C ILE A 159 -11.05 -17.24 8.63
N SER A 160 -12.30 -17.44 8.23
CA SER A 160 -13.37 -16.46 8.44
C SER A 160 -14.59 -17.13 9.06
N PRO A 161 -15.01 -16.73 10.29
CA PRO A 161 -16.12 -17.36 11.01
C PRO A 161 -17.49 -16.97 10.43
N THR A 162 -17.56 -15.83 9.76
CA THR A 162 -18.79 -15.21 9.25
C THR A 162 -19.18 -15.71 7.87
N THR A 163 -18.31 -16.51 7.27
CA THR A 163 -18.30 -16.65 5.84
C THR A 163 -18.36 -18.13 5.49
N ALA A 164 -19.49 -18.59 4.93
CA ALA A 164 -19.75 -19.99 4.65
C ALA A 164 -19.60 -20.30 3.15
N PHE A 165 -18.54 -21.01 2.76
CA PHE A 165 -18.35 -21.48 1.37
C PHE A 165 -19.28 -22.65 1.01
N PHE A 166 -19.78 -23.38 2.01
CA PHE A 166 -20.54 -24.62 1.82
C PHE A 166 -22.06 -24.48 2.00
N GLY A 167 -22.59 -23.26 2.12
CA GLY A 167 -24.00 -23.07 2.48
C GLY A 167 -24.38 -23.66 3.85
N THR A 168 -23.41 -24.16 4.63
CA THR A 168 -23.62 -24.84 5.92
C THR A 168 -23.90 -23.88 7.08
N GLY A 169 -23.89 -22.57 6.83
CA GLY A 169 -24.03 -21.54 7.88
C GLY A 169 -22.85 -21.46 8.85
N THR A 170 -21.75 -22.19 8.59
CA THR A 170 -20.53 -22.20 9.41
C THR A 170 -19.38 -21.52 8.68
N GLY A 171 -18.40 -20.98 9.41
CA GLY A 171 -17.24 -20.29 8.83
C GLY A 171 -16.43 -21.14 7.82
N THR A 172 -15.46 -20.52 7.15
CA THR A 172 -14.63 -21.16 6.13
C THR A 172 -13.16 -21.01 6.47
N LYS A 173 -12.42 -22.10 6.27
CA LYS A 173 -10.97 -22.12 6.22
C LYS A 173 -10.53 -22.39 4.79
N PHE A 174 -9.77 -21.47 4.24
CA PHE A 174 -9.10 -21.55 2.95
C PHE A 174 -7.60 -21.74 3.20
N GLN A 175 -6.96 -22.71 2.55
CA GLN A 175 -5.53 -23.00 2.72
C GLN A 175 -4.83 -23.11 1.38
N ILE A 176 -3.71 -22.40 1.25
CA ILE A 176 -2.77 -22.50 0.15
C ILE A 176 -1.63 -23.44 0.60
N GLY A 177 -1.49 -24.57 -0.08
CA GLY A 177 -0.40 -25.51 0.14
C GLY A 177 0.86 -25.17 -0.68
N PRO A 178 1.92 -25.98 -0.54
CA PRO A 178 3.22 -25.68 -1.15
C PRO A 178 3.14 -25.74 -2.67
N ASN A 179 3.76 -24.76 -3.33
CA ASN A 179 3.88 -24.70 -4.77
C ASN A 179 5.09 -25.52 -5.24
N ASP A 180 4.87 -26.52 -6.08
CA ASP A 180 5.96 -27.35 -6.62
C ASP A 180 6.62 -26.78 -7.89
N GLY A 181 6.17 -25.58 -8.31
CA GLY A 181 6.59 -24.90 -9.54
C GLY A 181 5.65 -25.15 -10.73
N THR A 182 4.79 -26.16 -10.63
CA THR A 182 3.81 -26.53 -11.67
C THR A 182 2.37 -26.38 -11.17
N GLN A 183 2.13 -26.66 -9.90
CA GLN A 183 0.82 -26.73 -9.30
C GLN A 183 0.81 -26.16 -7.88
N ILE A 184 -0.34 -25.60 -7.51
CA ILE A 184 -0.63 -25.10 -6.17
C ILE A 184 -1.86 -25.87 -5.65
N PRO A 185 -1.71 -26.69 -4.59
CA PRO A 185 -2.85 -27.32 -3.95
C PRO A 185 -3.58 -26.31 -3.05
N ILE A 186 -4.90 -26.25 -3.17
CA ILE A 186 -5.79 -25.39 -2.40
C ILE A 186 -6.80 -26.27 -1.67
N THR A 187 -6.93 -26.09 -0.36
CA THR A 187 -7.88 -26.84 0.47
C THR A 187 -8.90 -25.90 1.08
N ILE A 188 -10.18 -26.25 0.96
CA ILE A 188 -11.30 -25.50 1.54
C ILE A 188 -12.04 -26.40 2.53
N THR A 189 -12.19 -25.93 3.76
CA THR A 189 -12.82 -26.68 4.86
C THR A 189 -13.85 -25.81 5.59
N ALA A 190 -14.99 -26.39 5.96
CA ALA A 190 -15.94 -25.73 6.84
C ALA A 190 -15.37 -25.64 8.26
N VAL A 191 -15.49 -24.49 8.91
CA VAL A 191 -15.06 -24.26 10.29
C VAL A 191 -16.16 -24.77 11.22
N GLY A 192 -15.90 -25.86 11.94
CA GLY A 192 -16.84 -26.39 12.95
C GLY A 192 -17.95 -27.30 12.42
N ALA A 193 -17.90 -27.71 11.14
CA ALA A 193 -18.81 -28.70 10.56
C ALA A 193 -18.04 -29.87 9.91
N SER A 194 -18.76 -30.95 9.59
CA SER A 194 -18.20 -32.21 9.09
C SER A 194 -18.49 -32.54 7.59
N PRO A 195 -18.51 -31.62 6.62
CA PRO A 195 -18.25 -32.03 5.24
C PRO A 195 -16.75 -32.34 5.07
N PRO A 196 -16.38 -33.32 4.25
CA PRO A 196 -14.99 -33.53 3.87
C PRO A 196 -14.40 -32.26 3.24
N PRO A 197 -13.09 -31.98 3.45
CA PRO A 197 -12.42 -30.88 2.76
C PRO A 197 -12.52 -31.01 1.24
N ILE A 198 -12.69 -29.89 0.53
CA ILE A 198 -12.53 -29.83 -0.92
C ILE A 198 -11.06 -29.54 -1.22
N SER A 199 -10.45 -30.39 -2.04
CA SER A 199 -9.10 -30.16 -2.58
C SER A 199 -9.19 -29.77 -4.05
N ILE A 200 -8.60 -28.62 -4.38
CA ILE A 200 -8.50 -28.07 -5.73
C ILE A 200 -7.01 -27.97 -6.04
N VAL A 201 -6.62 -28.30 -7.27
CA VAL A 201 -5.25 -28.12 -7.74
C VAL A 201 -5.28 -27.16 -8.91
N VAL A 202 -4.50 -26.10 -8.81
CA VAL A 202 -4.45 -25.04 -9.82
C VAL A 202 -3.06 -25.00 -10.42
N ALA A 203 -2.97 -24.69 -11.72
CA ALA A 203 -1.67 -24.48 -12.33
C ALA A 203 -0.98 -23.29 -11.67
N SER A 204 0.33 -23.41 -11.46
CA SER A 204 1.11 -22.40 -10.76
C SER A 204 1.12 -21.06 -11.51
N TRP A 205 0.93 -19.97 -10.77
CA TRP A 205 1.06 -18.60 -11.27
C TRP A 205 2.17 -17.80 -10.57
N TYR A 206 2.84 -18.39 -9.57
CA TYR A 206 4.01 -17.83 -8.90
C TYR A 206 5.15 -18.86 -8.83
N PRO A 207 6.41 -18.45 -8.58
CA PRO A 207 7.53 -19.39 -8.46
C PRO A 207 7.40 -20.31 -7.25
N ALA A 208 8.00 -21.51 -7.29
CA ALA A 208 8.03 -22.45 -6.15
C ALA A 208 8.70 -21.86 -4.90
N SER A 209 9.66 -20.95 -5.08
CA SER A 209 10.31 -20.20 -4.01
C SER A 209 10.09 -18.71 -4.26
N PRO A 210 8.92 -18.18 -3.85
CA PRO A 210 8.56 -16.81 -4.17
C PRO A 210 9.31 -15.80 -3.31
N THR A 211 9.53 -14.61 -3.87
CA THR A 211 9.83 -13.40 -3.09
C THR A 211 8.50 -12.70 -2.80
N LEU A 212 8.08 -12.66 -1.53
CA LEU A 212 6.76 -12.09 -1.19
C LEU A 212 6.74 -10.57 -1.21
N ALA A 213 7.89 -9.95 -0.96
CA ALA A 213 8.04 -8.51 -1.05
C ALA A 213 9.48 -8.14 -1.44
N ALA A 214 9.61 -7.10 -2.25
CA ALA A 214 10.89 -6.44 -2.51
C ALA A 214 10.65 -4.94 -2.64
N ASP A 215 11.59 -4.14 -2.14
CA ASP A 215 11.54 -2.68 -2.21
C ASP A 215 12.96 -2.16 -2.40
N GLN A 216 13.20 -1.51 -3.54
CA GLN A 216 14.48 -0.95 -3.91
C GLN A 216 14.28 0.51 -4.31
N THR A 217 15.16 1.38 -3.81
CA THR A 217 15.25 2.78 -4.24
C THR A 217 16.63 3.03 -4.81
N THR A 218 16.69 3.81 -5.89
CA THR A 218 17.92 4.25 -6.55
C THR A 218 17.89 5.76 -6.77
N ASP A 219 18.97 6.43 -6.38
CA ASP A 219 19.23 7.82 -6.75
C ASP A 219 19.72 7.86 -8.21
N GLN A 220 18.87 8.36 -9.11
CA GLN A 220 19.17 8.50 -10.54
C GLN A 220 19.97 9.79 -10.83
N GLY A 221 20.30 10.58 -9.80
CA GLY A 221 20.96 11.86 -9.93
C GLY A 221 20.04 12.91 -10.57
N MET A 222 20.65 13.96 -11.14
CA MET A 222 19.91 15.05 -11.78
C MET A 222 19.32 14.60 -13.12
N THR A 223 17.99 14.57 -13.21
CA THR A 223 17.25 14.26 -14.44
C THR A 223 16.25 15.36 -14.78
N ALA A 224 15.68 15.31 -15.99
CA ALA A 224 14.66 16.26 -16.41
C ALA A 224 13.34 16.00 -15.68
N LEU A 225 12.67 17.07 -15.26
CA LEU A 225 11.33 17.00 -14.71
C LEU A 225 10.32 16.56 -15.80
N PRO A 226 9.32 15.72 -15.48
CA PRO A 226 8.21 15.46 -16.37
C PRO A 226 7.53 16.76 -16.78
N VAL A 227 7.06 16.85 -18.03
CA VAL A 227 6.42 18.06 -18.57
C VAL A 227 5.22 18.50 -17.73
N ALA A 228 4.46 17.55 -17.17
CA ALA A 228 3.34 17.83 -16.27
C ALA A 228 3.74 18.52 -14.95
N CYS A 229 5.01 18.44 -14.56
CA CYS A 229 5.56 19.00 -13.34
C CYS A 229 6.53 20.17 -13.58
N ALA A 230 6.94 20.42 -14.82
CA ALA A 230 7.85 21.49 -15.17
C ALA A 230 7.14 22.85 -15.04
N GLY A 231 7.36 23.53 -13.92
CA GLY A 231 6.82 24.87 -13.64
C GLY A 231 7.91 25.95 -13.66
N PRO A 232 7.60 27.20 -14.05
CA PRO A 232 8.58 28.28 -14.13
C PRO A 232 9.28 28.58 -12.79
N SER A 233 8.65 28.24 -11.67
CA SER A 233 9.18 28.49 -10.32
C SER A 233 10.19 27.44 -9.84
N PHE A 234 10.25 26.26 -10.47
CA PHE A 234 11.01 25.12 -9.96
C PHE A 234 12.07 24.59 -10.95
N GLY A 235 12.20 25.24 -12.10
CA GLY A 235 13.14 24.83 -13.16
C GLY A 235 12.64 23.65 -13.98
N THR A 236 13.56 23.01 -14.70
CA THR A 236 13.26 21.88 -15.61
C THR A 236 13.99 20.59 -15.23
N THR A 237 14.76 20.60 -14.14
CA THR A 237 15.56 19.46 -13.69
C THR A 237 15.49 19.32 -12.17
N GLY A 238 15.65 18.09 -11.68
CA GLY A 238 15.69 17.76 -10.27
C GLY A 238 16.41 16.43 -10.05
N MET A 239 16.84 16.17 -8.81
CA MET A 239 17.37 14.86 -8.42
C MET A 239 16.23 13.85 -8.40
N GLN A 240 16.33 12.76 -9.14
CA GLN A 240 15.28 11.75 -9.22
C GLN A 240 15.61 10.56 -8.33
N LEU A 241 14.73 10.26 -7.38
CA LEU A 241 14.71 8.97 -6.70
C LEU A 241 13.72 8.05 -7.40
N HIS A 242 14.18 6.90 -7.84
CA HIS A 242 13.36 5.86 -8.45
C HIS A 242 13.20 4.70 -7.47
N ARG A 243 11.97 4.45 -7.03
CA ARG A 243 11.62 3.35 -6.14
C ARG A 243 10.77 2.33 -6.86
N THR A 244 11.11 1.05 -6.72
CA THR A 244 10.30 -0.07 -7.19
C THR A 244 9.97 -0.98 -6.03
N ARG A 245 8.69 -1.28 -5.89
CA ARG A 245 8.14 -2.21 -4.91
C ARG A 245 7.41 -3.33 -5.63
N SER A 246 7.57 -4.54 -5.13
CA SER A 246 6.77 -5.68 -5.56
C SER A 246 6.21 -6.39 -4.36
N ARG A 247 5.00 -6.93 -4.51
CA ARG A 247 4.36 -7.78 -3.50
C ARG A 247 3.68 -8.96 -4.17
N LEU A 248 3.73 -10.10 -3.51
CA LEU A 248 3.01 -11.31 -3.84
C LEU A 248 2.21 -11.75 -2.62
N ASP A 249 0.90 -11.81 -2.76
CA ASP A 249 0.00 -12.38 -1.77
C ASP A 249 -0.62 -13.66 -2.33
N THR A 250 -0.14 -14.81 -1.87
CA THR A 250 -0.59 -16.11 -2.37
C THR A 250 -1.96 -16.50 -1.83
N VAL A 251 -2.35 -15.96 -0.67
CA VAL A 251 -3.62 -16.26 0.01
C VAL A 251 -4.75 -15.47 -0.62
N LEU A 252 -4.54 -14.20 -0.90
CA LEU A 252 -5.48 -13.34 -1.63
C LEU A 252 -5.28 -13.41 -3.15
N GLY A 253 -4.26 -14.12 -3.61
CA GLY A 253 -4.05 -14.44 -5.03
C GLY A 253 -3.79 -13.23 -5.88
N PHE A 254 -2.84 -12.38 -5.49
CA PHE A 254 -2.44 -11.24 -6.30
C PHE A 254 -0.94 -11.02 -6.36
N THR A 255 -0.50 -10.40 -7.46
CA THR A 255 0.79 -9.72 -7.55
C THR A 255 0.56 -8.22 -7.69
N GLU A 256 1.50 -7.45 -7.16
CA GLU A 256 1.49 -5.99 -7.18
C GLU A 256 2.90 -5.52 -7.55
N THR A 257 2.99 -4.52 -8.40
CA THR A 257 4.24 -3.84 -8.75
C THR A 257 3.98 -2.34 -8.80
N GLU A 258 4.64 -1.64 -7.88
CA GLU A 258 4.57 -0.20 -7.71
C GLU A 258 5.91 0.41 -8.11
N ALA A 259 5.86 1.47 -8.92
CA ALA A 259 6.99 2.33 -9.22
C ALA A 259 6.67 3.74 -8.77
N ILE A 260 7.58 4.36 -8.01
CA ILE A 260 7.46 5.74 -7.55
C ILE A 260 8.72 6.49 -7.99
N ASP A 261 8.55 7.48 -8.84
CA ASP A 261 9.59 8.44 -9.19
C ASP A 261 9.34 9.75 -8.46
N THR A 262 10.33 10.22 -7.71
CA THR A 262 10.28 11.49 -6.99
C THR A 262 11.37 12.41 -7.49
N TRP A 263 11.03 13.60 -7.97
CA TRP A 263 12.00 14.63 -8.36
C TRP A 263 12.12 15.71 -7.30
N ILE A 264 13.34 15.92 -6.84
CA ILE A 264 13.71 16.83 -5.77
C ILE A 264 14.50 17.99 -6.37
N VAL A 265 14.01 19.21 -6.17
CA VAL A 265 14.71 20.43 -6.58
C VAL A 265 15.37 21.05 -5.34
N PRO A 266 16.69 21.33 -5.40
CA PRO A 266 17.40 21.99 -4.30
C PRO A 266 16.69 23.27 -3.84
N GLY A 267 16.39 23.37 -2.55
CA GLY A 267 15.70 24.51 -1.94
C GLY A 267 14.18 24.50 -2.05
N ALA A 268 13.58 23.64 -2.88
CA ALA A 268 12.12 23.49 -3.00
C ALA A 268 11.62 22.10 -2.55
N GLY A 269 12.51 21.12 -2.41
CA GLY A 269 12.13 19.74 -2.07
C GLY A 269 11.48 19.00 -3.25
N PRO A 270 10.59 18.03 -3.01
CA PRO A 270 9.98 17.20 -4.05
C PRO A 270 8.96 18.02 -4.85
N VAL A 271 9.25 18.29 -6.12
CA VAL A 271 8.36 19.11 -6.97
C VAL A 271 7.47 18.27 -7.87
N CYS A 272 7.82 16.99 -8.03
CA CYS A 272 7.08 16.04 -8.83
C CYS A 272 7.16 14.66 -8.19
N VAL A 273 6.03 13.97 -8.12
CA VAL A 273 5.97 12.54 -7.84
C VAL A 273 5.12 11.88 -8.90
N ASN A 274 5.65 10.84 -9.54
CA ASN A 274 4.89 9.95 -10.40
C ASN A 274 4.82 8.58 -9.74
N LEU A 275 3.61 8.11 -9.53
CA LEU A 275 3.32 6.78 -9.05
C LEU A 275 2.66 5.98 -10.17
N SER A 276 3.10 4.75 -10.36
CA SER A 276 2.45 3.76 -11.21
C SER A 276 2.37 2.45 -10.44
N ASP A 277 1.17 2.01 -10.11
CA ASP A 277 0.92 0.73 -9.45
C ASP A 277 0.11 -0.18 -10.36
N THR A 278 0.52 -1.44 -10.47
CA THR A 278 -0.17 -2.48 -11.22
C THR A 278 -0.42 -3.69 -10.34
N VAL A 279 -1.70 -4.01 -10.16
CA VAL A 279 -2.16 -5.19 -9.43
C VAL A 279 -2.77 -6.20 -10.40
N GLN A 280 -2.32 -7.45 -10.32
CA GLN A 280 -2.87 -8.57 -11.06
C GLN A 280 -3.52 -9.56 -10.10
N LEU A 281 -4.81 -9.84 -10.31
CA LEU A 281 -5.59 -10.76 -9.49
C LEU A 281 -5.72 -12.10 -10.20
N TYR A 282 -5.28 -13.18 -9.55
CA TYR A 282 -5.35 -14.56 -10.03
C TYR A 282 -6.54 -15.33 -9.46
N TYR A 283 -7.18 -14.79 -8.41
CA TYR A 283 -8.40 -15.34 -7.82
C TYR A 283 -9.60 -14.42 -8.12
N ASP A 284 -10.63 -14.95 -8.78
CA ASP A 284 -11.88 -14.23 -8.99
C ASP A 284 -12.80 -14.38 -7.78
N PHE A 285 -12.57 -13.53 -6.78
CA PHE A 285 -13.46 -13.43 -5.65
C PHE A 285 -14.77 -12.70 -5.95
N THR A 286 -14.95 -12.11 -7.14
CA THR A 286 -16.20 -11.43 -7.48
C THR A 286 -17.30 -12.40 -7.92
N GLY A 287 -16.92 -13.65 -8.23
CA GLY A 287 -17.82 -14.67 -8.75
C GLY A 287 -18.41 -14.30 -10.11
N GLN A 288 -17.71 -13.47 -10.90
CA GLN A 288 -18.08 -13.14 -12.26
C GLN A 288 -17.76 -14.31 -13.21
N THR A 289 -16.65 -15.01 -12.99
CA THR A 289 -16.27 -16.24 -13.67
C THR A 289 -16.82 -17.44 -12.90
N ALA A 290 -18.12 -17.69 -13.02
CA ALA A 290 -18.90 -18.66 -12.23
C ALA A 290 -18.38 -20.13 -12.14
N ILE A 291 -17.29 -20.50 -12.83
CA ILE A 291 -16.74 -21.87 -12.85
C ILE A 291 -15.23 -21.91 -12.56
N ASN A 292 -14.48 -20.84 -12.85
CA ASN A 292 -13.02 -20.78 -12.65
C ASN A 292 -12.69 -19.62 -11.71
N ILE A 293 -12.68 -19.91 -10.41
CA ILE A 293 -12.31 -18.96 -9.35
C ILE A 293 -10.79 -18.78 -9.29
N PHE A 294 -10.04 -19.82 -9.64
CA PHE A 294 -8.57 -19.82 -9.60
C PHE A 294 -8.04 -19.98 -11.02
N SER A 295 -7.00 -19.23 -11.36
CA SER A 295 -6.39 -19.25 -12.69
C SER A 295 -4.88 -19.07 -12.60
N SER A 296 -4.15 -19.69 -13.53
CA SER A 296 -2.71 -19.43 -13.71
C SER A 296 -2.42 -18.11 -14.44
N SER A 297 -3.46 -17.50 -14.99
CA SER A 297 -3.42 -16.19 -15.66
C SER A 297 -4.30 -15.18 -14.91
N PRO A 298 -3.92 -13.89 -14.86
CA PRO A 298 -4.73 -12.91 -14.14
C PRO A 298 -6.17 -12.84 -14.66
N HIS A 299 -7.15 -12.94 -13.77
CA HIS A 299 -8.55 -12.66 -14.05
C HIS A 299 -8.78 -11.16 -14.25
N GLN A 300 -8.02 -10.33 -13.53
CA GLN A 300 -8.13 -8.89 -13.57
C GLN A 300 -6.75 -8.27 -13.45
N THR A 301 -6.50 -7.22 -14.22
CA THR A 301 -5.36 -6.34 -14.04
C THR A 301 -5.89 -4.93 -13.84
N ALA A 302 -5.43 -4.28 -12.77
CA ALA A 302 -5.73 -2.90 -12.46
C ALA A 302 -4.42 -2.11 -12.46
N THR A 303 -4.36 -1.03 -13.23
CA THR A 303 -3.23 -0.12 -13.23
C THR A 303 -3.72 1.24 -12.77
N PHE A 304 -3.04 1.80 -11.78
CA PHE A 304 -3.25 3.14 -11.26
C PHE A 304 -2.01 3.97 -11.55
N VAL A 305 -2.22 5.18 -12.07
CA VAL A 305 -1.16 6.13 -12.32
C VAL A 305 -1.57 7.46 -11.71
N GLU A 306 -0.69 8.03 -10.89
CA GLU A 306 -0.88 9.32 -10.26
C GLU A 306 0.35 10.20 -10.49
N THR A 307 0.13 11.44 -10.89
CA THR A 307 1.17 12.47 -10.95
C THR A 307 0.79 13.60 -10.01
N ILE A 308 1.67 13.89 -9.07
CA ILE A 308 1.53 15.00 -8.13
C ILE A 308 2.60 16.02 -8.46
N ALA A 309 2.19 17.22 -8.84
CA ALA A 309 3.08 18.33 -9.17
C ALA A 309 2.90 19.47 -8.16
N LEU A 310 3.99 19.97 -7.58
CA LEU A 310 3.95 21.17 -6.77
C LEU A 310 3.67 22.38 -7.66
N GLN A 311 2.55 23.07 -7.42
CA GLN A 311 2.19 24.28 -8.16
C GLN A 311 2.69 25.55 -7.48
N SER A 312 2.63 25.59 -6.15
CA SER A 312 3.04 26.74 -5.34
C SER A 312 3.34 26.30 -3.92
N GLU A 313 4.24 27.00 -3.26
CA GLU A 313 4.58 26.78 -1.86
C GLU A 313 4.65 28.13 -1.13
N THR A 314 4.15 28.17 0.11
CA THR A 314 4.33 29.31 1.01
C THR A 314 4.97 28.82 2.30
N VAL A 315 6.20 29.24 2.56
CA VAL A 315 6.92 28.89 3.79
C VAL A 315 6.79 30.04 4.79
N LEU A 316 5.97 29.85 5.83
CA LEU A 316 5.82 30.81 6.92
C LEU A 316 6.94 30.60 7.96
N HIS A 317 8.01 31.40 7.88
CA HIS A 317 9.11 31.36 8.84
C HIS A 317 8.81 32.21 10.09
N HIS A 318 8.79 31.58 11.28
CA HIS A 318 8.98 32.27 12.57
C HIS A 318 10.42 32.19 13.14
N ALA A 319 11.38 31.66 12.37
CA ALA A 319 12.79 31.70 12.77
C ALA A 319 13.73 31.87 11.56
N ARG A 320 13.69 33.04 10.90
CA ARG A 320 14.86 33.54 10.15
C ARG A 320 15.97 33.90 11.15
N ARG A 321 16.62 32.91 11.74
CA ARG A 321 18.06 33.03 12.02
C ARG A 321 18.76 32.25 10.93
N GLN A 322 19.54 32.98 10.14
CA GLN A 322 20.41 32.45 9.09
C GLN A 322 21.12 31.18 9.59
N LEU A 323 20.69 30.02 9.10
CA LEU A 323 21.52 28.82 9.07
C LEU A 323 22.04 28.71 7.64
N SER A 324 23.14 29.39 7.39
CA SER A 324 23.94 29.22 6.18
C SER A 324 24.29 27.74 6.01
N GLY A 325 23.86 27.13 4.89
CA GLY A 325 24.53 25.94 4.31
C GLY A 325 24.10 24.55 4.77
N SER A 326 23.06 24.37 5.59
CA SER A 326 22.71 23.03 6.07
C SER A 326 21.64 22.36 5.20
N ALA A 327 22.04 21.30 4.48
CA ALA A 327 21.19 20.35 3.73
C ALA A 327 19.95 19.84 4.51
N ARG A 328 19.93 19.97 5.84
CA ARG A 328 18.84 19.54 6.71
C ARG A 328 17.47 20.14 6.40
N LEU A 329 17.39 21.40 5.94
CA LEU A 329 16.09 21.99 5.59
C LEU A 329 15.55 21.48 4.24
N SER A 330 16.43 21.17 3.27
CA SER A 330 16.02 20.47 2.05
C SER A 330 15.65 19.01 2.31
N THR A 331 16.31 18.33 3.26
CA THR A 331 15.93 16.98 3.69
C THR A 331 14.58 16.95 4.42
N GLN A 332 14.25 17.98 5.19
CA GLN A 332 12.91 18.12 5.79
C GLN A 332 11.85 18.33 4.71
N ALA A 333 12.07 19.24 3.76
CA ALA A 333 11.15 19.43 2.62
C ALA A 333 11.02 18.17 1.75
N PHE A 334 12.09 17.38 1.61
CA PHE A 334 12.13 16.07 0.96
C PHE A 334 11.18 15.06 1.62
N VAL A 335 11.39 14.83 2.92
CA VAL A 335 10.60 13.90 3.72
C VAL A 335 9.11 14.24 3.71
N GLN A 336 8.80 15.54 3.80
CA GLN A 336 7.45 16.08 3.87
C GLN A 336 6.53 15.70 2.72
N ARG A 337 7.06 15.42 1.52
CA ARG A 337 6.23 15.14 0.33
C ARG A 337 6.39 13.72 -0.19
N VAL A 338 7.48 13.03 0.14
CA VAL A 338 7.60 11.57 -0.08
C VAL A 338 6.54 10.83 0.74
N ALA A 339 6.32 11.28 1.96
CA ALA A 339 5.43 10.61 2.87
C ALA A 339 3.93 10.77 2.46
N VAL A 340 3.56 11.89 1.82
CA VAL A 340 2.26 12.08 1.15
C VAL A 340 2.02 11.06 0.02
N ALA A 341 3.02 10.83 -0.83
CA ALA A 341 2.89 9.83 -1.89
C ALA A 341 2.74 8.42 -1.31
N GLY A 342 3.50 8.11 -0.24
CA GLY A 342 3.35 6.85 0.51
C GLY A 342 1.97 6.67 1.12
N LEU A 343 1.38 7.71 1.73
CA LEU A 343 0.02 7.66 2.27
C LEU A 343 -1.02 7.37 1.19
N ARG A 344 -0.88 7.96 -0.01
CA ARG A 344 -1.81 7.76 -1.13
C ARG A 344 -1.71 6.36 -1.72
N ALA A 345 -0.48 5.88 -1.92
CA ALA A 345 -0.21 4.50 -2.26
C ALA A 345 -0.92 3.56 -1.29
N GLU A 346 -0.70 3.74 0.02
CA GLU A 346 -1.32 2.88 1.04
C GLU A 346 -2.86 2.98 1.05
N ARG A 347 -3.46 4.15 0.83
CA ARG A 347 -4.92 4.28 0.67
C ARG A 347 -5.43 3.50 -0.53
N PHE A 348 -4.73 3.53 -1.67
CA PHE A 348 -5.10 2.76 -2.86
C PHE A 348 -5.00 1.25 -2.59
N ARG A 349 -3.90 0.80 -1.97
CA ARG A 349 -3.70 -0.59 -1.55
C ARG A 349 -4.81 -1.07 -0.64
N GLN A 350 -5.18 -0.24 0.35
CA GLN A 350 -6.30 -0.53 1.23
C GLN A 350 -7.64 -0.57 0.48
N GLY A 351 -7.86 0.32 -0.49
CA GLY A 351 -9.01 0.28 -1.38
C GLY A 351 -9.13 -1.04 -2.15
N ILE A 352 -8.04 -1.51 -2.77
CA ILE A 352 -8.00 -2.80 -3.47
C ILE A 352 -8.22 -3.96 -2.49
N ARG A 353 -7.55 -3.95 -1.35
CA ARG A 353 -7.71 -4.99 -0.33
C ARG A 353 -9.14 -5.06 0.17
N MET A 354 -9.77 -3.91 0.41
CA MET A 354 -11.18 -3.83 0.80
C MET A 354 -12.10 -4.29 -0.32
N GLN A 355 -11.79 -3.99 -1.58
CA GLN A 355 -12.52 -4.53 -2.73
C GLN A 355 -12.39 -6.06 -2.81
N GLN A 356 -11.20 -6.61 -2.62
CA GLN A 356 -10.96 -8.06 -2.58
C GLN A 356 -11.72 -8.72 -1.43
N LEU A 357 -11.67 -8.15 -0.22
CA LEU A 357 -12.41 -8.65 0.95
C LEU A 357 -13.93 -8.56 0.75
N ARG A 358 -14.44 -7.47 0.15
CA ARG A 358 -15.86 -7.33 -0.19
C ARG A 358 -16.29 -8.30 -1.29
N ALA A 359 -15.45 -8.50 -2.30
CA ALA A 359 -15.69 -9.48 -3.35
C ALA A 359 -15.76 -10.88 -2.73
N LEU A 360 -14.75 -11.25 -1.93
CA LEU A 360 -14.70 -12.51 -1.19
C LEU A 360 -15.98 -12.72 -0.36
N ARG A 361 -16.39 -11.71 0.42
CA ARG A 361 -17.66 -11.74 1.16
C ARG A 361 -18.88 -11.96 0.25
N THR A 362 -18.93 -11.29 -0.90
CA THR A 362 -20.03 -11.43 -1.88
C THR A 362 -20.08 -12.82 -2.51
N LEU A 363 -18.94 -13.37 -2.94
CA LEU A 363 -18.83 -14.75 -3.44
C LEU A 363 -19.34 -15.74 -2.40
N LEU A 364 -18.91 -15.55 -1.16
CA LEU A 364 -19.24 -16.47 -0.09
C LEU A 364 -20.71 -16.36 0.36
N GLN A 365 -21.33 -15.18 0.28
CA GLN A 365 -22.76 -15.02 0.48
C GLN A 365 -23.60 -15.68 -0.64
N ARG A 366 -23.12 -15.68 -1.89
CA ARG A 366 -23.81 -16.35 -3.00
C ARG A 366 -23.85 -17.88 -2.84
N GLY A 367 -22.87 -18.46 -2.16
CA GLY A 367 -22.85 -19.89 -1.81
C GLY A 367 -23.96 -20.32 -0.83
N GLN A 368 -24.75 -19.39 -0.27
CA GLN A 368 -25.87 -19.68 0.62
C GLN A 368 -27.24 -19.75 -0.09
N GLN A 369 -27.33 -19.37 -1.37
CA GLN A 369 -28.61 -19.27 -2.11
C GLN A 369 -28.80 -20.37 -3.18
N GLY A 370 -27.90 -21.34 -3.26
CA GLY A 370 -28.03 -22.54 -4.08
C GLY A 370 -27.81 -23.76 -3.22
#